data_AF-Q9BKA1-F1
#
_entry.id   AF-Q9BKA1-F1
#
_cell.length_a   1.000
_cell.length_b   1.000
_cell.length_c   1.000
_cell.angle_alpha   90.00
_cell.angle_beta   90.00
_cell.angle_gamma   90.00
#
_symmetry.space_group_name_H-M   'P 1'
#
loop_
_entity.id
_entity.type
_entity.pdbx_description
1 polymer ?
#
loop_
_entity_poly.entity_id
_entity_poly.type
_entity_poly.pdbx_seq_one_letter_code
_entity_poly.pdbx_strand_id
1 'polypeptide(L)'
;ITAGAHRLWAHKSYKARLPLRLLLTLFNTLAFQDAVIDWARDHRMHHKYSETDADPHNATRGFFFSHVGWLLVRKHPQIKAKGHTIDLSDLKSDPILRLQKKYYLTLMPLICFILPSYIPTLWGESAFNAFFVCSIFRYVYVLNVTWLVNSAA
;
A
#
# COMPACT_ATOMS: atom_id res chain seq x y z
N ILE A 1 1.07 3.83 5.64
CA ILE A 1 2.01 2.79 5.12
C ILE A 1 3.07 2.40 6.15
N THR A 2 3.92 3.34 6.57
CA THR A 2 5.08 3.10 7.45
C THR A 2 4.77 2.41 8.78
N ALA A 3 3.92 2.99 9.62
CA ALA A 3 3.62 2.43 10.94
C ALA A 3 2.80 1.13 10.84
N GLY A 4 1.84 1.07 9.91
CA GLY A 4 0.94 -0.07 9.70
C GLY A 4 1.54 -1.13 8.78
N ALA A 5 1.20 -1.06 7.48
CA ALA A 5 1.54 -2.07 6.47
C ALA A 5 3.00 -2.55 6.56
N HIS A 6 3.93 -1.61 6.70
CA HIS A 6 5.36 -1.91 6.80
C HIS A 6 5.77 -2.47 8.18
N ARG A 7 5.79 -1.66 9.23
CA ARG A 7 6.37 -2.05 10.53
C ARG A 7 5.51 -3.05 11.32
N LEU A 8 4.20 -2.83 11.37
CA LEU A 8 3.28 -3.68 12.15
C LEU A 8 3.02 -5.01 11.45
N TRP A 9 2.59 -4.98 10.19
CA TRP A 9 2.07 -6.19 9.53
C TRP A 9 3.12 -6.92 8.70
N ALA A 10 3.97 -6.24 7.92
CA ALA A 10 5.00 -6.93 7.15
C ALA A 10 6.13 -7.45 8.04
N HIS A 11 6.65 -6.63 8.97
CA HIS A 11 7.79 -6.98 9.84
C HIS A 11 7.46 -7.43 11.26
N LYS A 12 6.23 -7.23 11.75
CA LYS A 12 5.85 -7.58 13.13
C LYS A 12 6.75 -6.93 14.19
N SER A 13 7.24 -5.71 13.93
CA SER A 13 8.24 -5.07 14.79
C SER A 13 7.67 -4.55 16.12
N TYR A 14 6.34 -4.53 16.27
CA TYR A 14 5.64 -4.20 17.50
C TYR A 14 4.23 -4.82 17.51
N LYS A 15 3.55 -4.78 18.66
CA LYS A 15 2.15 -5.19 18.82
C LYS A 15 1.28 -3.96 19.04
N ALA A 16 0.11 -3.93 18.40
CA ALA A 16 -0.86 -2.85 18.52
C ALA A 16 -2.20 -3.37 19.07
N ARG A 17 -2.83 -2.57 19.94
CA ARG A 17 -4.21 -2.84 20.40
C ARG A 17 -5.21 -2.47 19.30
N LEU A 18 -6.46 -2.93 19.46
CA LEU A 18 -7.53 -2.76 18.49
C LEU A 18 -7.70 -1.31 17.96
N PRO A 19 -7.72 -0.25 18.80
CA PRO A 19 -7.92 1.11 18.30
C PRO A 19 -6.85 1.55 17.30
N LEU A 20 -5.58 1.30 17.62
CA LEU A 20 -4.47 1.65 16.72
C LEU A 20 -4.50 0.81 15.44
N ARG A 21 -4.85 -0.49 15.53
CA ARG A 21 -4.97 -1.35 14.35
C ARG A 21 -6.04 -0.84 13.39
N LEU A 22 -7.23 -0.49 13.89
CA LEU A 22 -8.30 0.08 13.08
C LEU A 22 -7.87 1.39 12.41
N LEU A 23 -7.23 2.29 13.17
CA LEU A 23 -6.72 3.55 12.64
C LEU A 23 -5.69 3.34 11.53
N LEU A 24 -4.73 2.43 11.72
CA LEU A 24 -3.70 2.14 10.73
C LEU A 24 -4.26 1.45 9.49
N THR A 25 -5.30 0.62 9.61
CA THR A 25 -6.01 0.01 8.47
C THR A 25 -6.78 1.08 7.67
N LEU A 26 -7.43 2.02 8.36
CA LEU A 26 -8.09 3.16 7.72
C LEU A 26 -7.08 4.01 6.94
N PHE A 27 -5.95 4.37 7.57
CA PHE A 27 -4.89 5.14 6.92
C PHE A 27 -4.19 4.39 5.78
N ASN A 28 -4.07 3.06 5.84
CA ASN A 28 -3.60 2.28 4.69
C ASN A 28 -4.61 2.35 3.52
N THR A 29 -5.91 2.29 3.81
CA THR A 29 -6.96 2.41 2.77
C THR A 29 -6.96 3.80 2.12
N LEU A 30 -6.71 4.87 2.89
CA LEU A 30 -6.50 6.23 2.41
C LEU A 30 -5.25 6.39 1.53
N ALA A 31 -4.22 5.59 1.77
CA ALA A 31 -2.97 5.64 1.01
C ALA A 31 -3.07 4.96 -0.36
N PHE A 32 -4.03 4.04 -0.54
CA PHE A 32 -4.27 3.30 -1.78
C PHE A 32 -2.99 2.70 -2.40
N GLN A 33 -2.34 1.83 -1.65
CA GLN A 33 -1.19 1.02 -2.11
C GLN A 33 -1.50 -0.46 -1.90
N ASP A 34 -2.61 -0.93 -2.45
CA ASP A 34 -3.24 -2.21 -2.15
C ASP A 34 -3.68 -2.41 -0.68
N ALA A 35 -4.50 -3.45 -0.48
CA ALA A 35 -4.88 -3.88 0.86
C ALA A 35 -3.65 -4.37 1.63
N VAL A 36 -3.67 -4.22 2.97
CA VAL A 36 -2.52 -4.55 3.82
C VAL A 36 -1.98 -5.96 3.57
N ILE A 37 -2.85 -6.94 3.33
CA ILE A 37 -2.44 -8.34 3.09
C ILE A 37 -1.60 -8.47 1.82
N ASP A 38 -1.97 -7.81 0.73
CA ASP A 38 -1.24 -7.89 -0.54
C ASP A 38 0.04 -7.07 -0.48
N TRP A 39 -0.02 -5.86 0.09
CA TRP A 39 1.17 -5.02 0.29
C TRP A 39 2.21 -5.75 1.14
N ALA A 40 1.80 -6.34 2.27
CA ALA A 40 2.71 -7.06 3.15
C ALA A 40 3.26 -8.34 2.51
N ARG A 41 2.49 -9.03 1.64
CA ARG A 41 3.01 -10.15 0.85
C ARG A 41 4.14 -9.70 -0.06
N ASP A 42 3.90 -8.65 -0.84
CA ASP A 42 4.89 -8.15 -1.81
C ASP A 42 6.12 -7.58 -1.09
N HIS A 43 5.95 -6.93 0.07
CA HIS A 43 7.04 -6.46 0.90
C HIS A 43 7.88 -7.61 1.51
N ARG A 44 7.21 -8.67 2.00
CA ARG A 44 7.90 -9.89 2.49
C ARG A 44 8.65 -10.59 1.35
N MET A 45 8.09 -10.59 0.14
CA MET A 45 8.77 -11.09 -1.07
C MET A 45 10.02 -10.28 -1.38
N HIS A 46 9.90 -8.95 -1.40
CA HIS A 46 11.03 -8.04 -1.64
C HIS A 46 12.18 -8.32 -0.66
N HIS A 47 11.92 -8.38 0.65
CA HIS A 47 12.98 -8.69 1.62
C HIS A 47 13.60 -10.07 1.46
N LYS A 48 12.80 -11.10 1.14
CA LYS A 48 13.29 -12.48 1.03
C LYS A 48 14.07 -12.73 -0.25
N TYR A 49 13.76 -12.00 -1.32
CA TYR A 49 14.24 -12.25 -2.67
C TYR A 49 14.82 -11.01 -3.35
N SER A 50 15.26 -10.02 -2.56
CA SER A 50 15.81 -8.74 -3.03
C SER A 50 16.80 -8.94 -4.16
N GLU A 51 16.74 -8.08 -5.16
CA GLU A 51 17.65 -8.09 -6.32
C GLU A 51 17.60 -9.40 -7.14
N THR A 52 16.47 -10.11 -7.09
CA THR A 52 16.18 -11.25 -7.98
C THR A 52 14.89 -11.05 -8.72
N ASP A 53 14.63 -11.91 -9.71
CA ASP A 53 13.38 -11.94 -10.48
C ASP A 53 12.12 -12.27 -9.64
N ALA A 54 12.28 -12.68 -8.38
CA ALA A 54 11.18 -12.86 -7.45
C ALA A 54 10.90 -11.61 -6.58
N ASP A 55 11.72 -10.57 -6.67
CA ASP A 55 11.45 -9.26 -6.08
C ASP A 55 10.44 -8.49 -6.96
N PRO A 56 9.28 -8.07 -6.42
CA PRO A 56 8.28 -7.29 -7.15
C PRO A 56 8.83 -6.01 -7.79
N HIS A 57 9.80 -5.35 -7.18
CA HIS A 57 10.36 -4.09 -7.65
C HIS A 57 11.90 -4.12 -7.68
N ASN A 58 12.44 -5.24 -8.15
CA ASN A 58 13.87 -5.52 -8.35
C ASN A 58 14.65 -4.29 -8.87
N ALA A 59 15.53 -3.73 -8.03
CA ALA A 59 16.26 -2.50 -8.33
C ALA A 59 17.35 -2.70 -9.39
N THR A 60 17.87 -3.92 -9.57
CA THR A 60 18.81 -4.24 -10.68
C THR A 60 18.22 -3.97 -12.09
N ARG A 61 16.89 -3.87 -12.21
CA ARG A 61 16.21 -3.51 -13.47
C ARG A 61 16.17 -2.00 -13.73
N GLY A 62 16.82 -1.21 -12.88
CA GLY A 62 17.02 0.23 -13.02
C GLY A 62 15.95 1.07 -12.33
N PHE A 63 16.30 2.33 -12.10
CA PHE A 63 15.51 3.30 -11.33
C PHE A 63 14.04 3.37 -11.77
N PHE A 64 13.77 3.49 -13.08
CA PHE A 64 12.41 3.62 -13.57
C PHE A 64 11.56 2.37 -13.25
N PHE A 65 12.15 1.18 -13.36
CA PHE A 65 11.44 -0.07 -13.07
C PHE A 65 11.07 -0.16 -11.59
N SER A 66 12.04 0.04 -10.69
CA SER A 66 11.80 -0.05 -9.25
C SER A 66 10.94 1.09 -8.69
N HIS A 67 10.95 2.27 -9.34
CA HIS A 67 10.11 3.40 -8.95
C HIS A 67 8.63 3.15 -9.32
N VAL A 68 8.32 2.94 -10.60
CA VAL A 68 6.92 2.80 -11.05
C VAL A 68 6.71 1.75 -12.13
N GLY A 69 7.75 1.43 -12.92
CA GLY A 69 7.64 0.53 -14.07
C GLY A 69 7.13 -0.87 -13.70
N TRP A 70 7.43 -1.36 -12.50
CA TRP A 70 6.94 -2.66 -12.01
C TRP A 70 5.41 -2.74 -11.88
N LEU A 71 4.72 -1.61 -11.70
CA LEU A 71 3.25 -1.52 -11.67
C LEU A 71 2.62 -1.47 -13.06
N LEU A 72 3.41 -1.13 -14.09
CA LEU A 72 2.94 -0.91 -15.46
C LEU A 72 3.10 -2.14 -16.35
N VAL A 73 3.67 -3.23 -15.81
CA VAL A 73 3.92 -4.47 -16.55
C VAL A 73 3.38 -5.67 -15.80
N ARG A 74 3.26 -6.80 -16.50
CA ARG A 74 2.97 -8.07 -15.84
C ARG A 74 4.13 -8.45 -14.92
N LYS A 75 3.79 -8.89 -13.71
CA LYS A 75 4.77 -9.42 -12.74
C LYS A 75 5.53 -10.60 -13.33
N HIS A 76 6.82 -10.69 -13.04
CA HIS A 76 7.66 -11.80 -13.47
C HIS A 76 7.13 -13.14 -12.90
N PRO A 77 7.18 -14.26 -13.65
CA PRO A 77 6.64 -15.55 -13.20
C PRO A 77 7.22 -16.04 -11.85
N GLN A 78 8.47 -15.69 -11.53
CA GLN A 78 9.09 -16.06 -10.26
C GLN A 78 8.40 -15.43 -9.03
N ILE A 79 7.77 -14.26 -9.17
CA ILE A 79 7.00 -13.63 -8.08
C ILE A 79 5.82 -14.53 -7.70
N LYS A 80 5.12 -15.12 -8.70
CA LYS A 80 4.04 -16.07 -8.44
C LYS A 80 4.59 -17.37 -7.85
N ALA A 81 5.62 -17.95 -8.47
CA ALA A 81 6.20 -19.22 -8.04
C ALA A 81 6.70 -19.18 -6.60
N LYS A 82 7.47 -18.15 -6.24
CA LYS A 82 8.02 -18.00 -4.88
C LYS A 82 7.03 -17.35 -3.90
N GLY A 83 6.02 -16.65 -4.40
CA GLY A 83 4.96 -16.02 -3.59
C GLY A 83 4.19 -17.01 -2.70
N HIS A 84 4.02 -18.25 -3.15
CA HIS A 84 3.39 -19.31 -2.36
C HIS A 84 4.22 -19.73 -1.13
N THR A 85 5.52 -19.42 -1.11
CA THR A 85 6.42 -19.73 0.02
C THR A 85 6.39 -18.67 1.12
N ILE A 86 5.65 -17.57 0.92
CA ILE A 86 5.49 -16.53 1.92
C ILE A 86 4.35 -16.93 2.85
N ASP A 87 4.68 -17.12 4.12
CA ASP A 87 3.67 -17.29 5.15
C ASP A 87 2.90 -15.98 5.32
N LEU A 88 1.57 -16.08 5.26
CA LEU A 88 0.60 -14.99 5.48
C LEU A 88 -0.48 -15.41 6.47
N SER A 89 -0.30 -16.55 7.17
CA SER A 89 -1.27 -17.09 8.11
C SER A 89 -1.65 -16.08 9.19
N ASP A 90 -0.66 -15.33 9.69
CA ASP A 90 -0.84 -14.24 10.64
C ASP A 90 -1.78 -13.15 10.12
N LEU A 91 -1.57 -12.70 8.87
CA LEU A 91 -2.39 -11.65 8.26
C LEU A 91 -3.79 -12.15 7.90
N LYS A 92 -3.91 -13.41 7.45
CA LYS A 92 -5.18 -14.06 7.14
C LYS A 92 -6.00 -14.37 8.39
N SER A 93 -5.35 -14.58 9.54
CA SER A 93 -6.03 -14.78 10.82
C SER A 93 -6.58 -13.48 11.42
N ASP A 94 -6.09 -12.32 10.97
CA ASP A 94 -6.52 -11.01 11.46
C ASP A 94 -7.90 -10.62 10.88
N PRO A 95 -8.96 -10.53 11.71
CA PRO A 95 -10.30 -10.20 11.22
C PRO A 95 -10.41 -8.79 10.62
N ILE A 96 -9.60 -7.84 11.09
CA ILE A 96 -9.58 -6.46 10.58
C ILE A 96 -9.06 -6.46 9.14
N LEU A 97 -7.96 -7.17 8.90
CA LEU A 97 -7.34 -7.24 7.58
C LEU A 97 -8.20 -8.03 6.60
N ARG A 98 -8.84 -9.11 7.06
CA ARG A 98 -9.83 -9.84 6.25
C ARG A 98 -10.99 -8.94 5.83
N LEU A 99 -11.52 -8.14 6.75
CA LEU A 99 -12.60 -7.19 6.47
C LEU A 99 -12.14 -6.15 5.44
N GLN A 100 -10.98 -5.53 5.68
CA GLN A 100 -10.40 -4.57 4.76
C GLN A 100 -10.24 -5.18 3.37
N LYS A 101 -9.63 -6.36 3.25
CA LYS A 101 -9.41 -7.05 1.96
C LYS A 101 -10.72 -7.37 1.25
N LYS A 102 -11.74 -7.83 1.99
CA LYS A 102 -13.06 -8.17 1.42
C LYS A 102 -13.76 -6.95 0.81
N TYR A 103 -13.67 -5.80 1.47
CA TYR A 103 -14.37 -4.57 1.05
C TYR A 103 -13.46 -3.54 0.39
N TYR A 104 -12.21 -3.89 0.10
CA TYR A 104 -11.17 -2.93 -0.30
C TYR A 104 -11.58 -2.09 -1.51
N LEU A 105 -12.11 -2.73 -2.56
CA LEU A 105 -12.52 -2.04 -3.79
C LEU A 105 -13.70 -1.08 -3.59
N THR A 106 -14.50 -1.26 -2.53
CA THR A 106 -15.58 -0.35 -2.16
C THR A 106 -15.07 0.75 -1.22
N LEU A 107 -14.28 0.39 -0.22
CA LEU A 107 -13.77 1.32 0.79
C LEU A 107 -12.72 2.29 0.23
N MET A 108 -11.85 1.82 -0.67
CA MET A 108 -10.77 2.62 -1.26
C MET A 108 -11.29 3.89 -1.95
N PRO A 109 -12.23 3.85 -2.92
CA PRO A 109 -12.65 5.08 -3.59
C PRO A 109 -13.34 6.06 -2.64
N LEU A 110 -14.09 5.54 -1.67
CA LEU A 110 -14.75 6.34 -0.63
C LEU A 110 -13.73 7.09 0.24
N ILE A 111 -12.70 6.38 0.72
CA ILE A 111 -11.75 6.91 1.70
C ILE A 111 -10.61 7.69 1.03
N CYS A 112 -10.12 7.25 -0.13
CA CYS A 112 -8.97 7.83 -0.82
C CYS A 112 -9.32 9.05 -1.69
N PHE A 113 -10.54 9.11 -2.24
CA PHE A 113 -10.94 10.15 -3.19
C PHE A 113 -12.19 10.92 -2.77
N ILE A 114 -13.27 10.26 -2.36
CA ILE A 114 -14.52 10.97 -2.05
C ILE A 114 -14.39 11.76 -0.74
N LEU A 115 -13.96 11.12 0.34
CA LEU A 115 -13.82 11.77 1.64
C LEU A 115 -12.85 12.96 1.59
N PRO A 116 -11.63 12.86 1.02
CA PRO A 116 -10.71 13.99 0.97
C PRO A 116 -11.14 15.09 0.00
N SER A 117 -12.03 14.80 -0.97
CA SER A 117 -12.64 15.83 -1.82
C SER A 117 -13.84 16.51 -1.15
N TYR A 118 -14.59 15.80 -0.32
CA TYR A 118 -15.81 16.34 0.30
C TYR A 118 -15.50 17.19 1.53
N ILE A 119 -14.62 16.72 2.42
CA ILE A 119 -14.33 17.41 3.69
C ILE A 119 -13.95 18.89 3.47
N PRO A 120 -13.09 19.27 2.51
CA PRO A 120 -12.73 20.66 2.32
C PRO A 120 -13.88 21.58 1.90
N THR A 121 -14.91 21.04 1.23
CA THR A 121 -16.08 21.84 0.84
C THR A 121 -16.88 22.33 2.05
N LEU A 122 -16.73 21.69 3.22
CA LEU A 122 -17.41 22.07 4.45
C LEU A 122 -16.93 23.41 5.02
N TRP A 123 -15.74 23.88 4.64
CA TRP A 123 -15.22 25.20 5.00
C TRP A 123 -15.12 26.14 3.80
N GLY A 124 -15.86 25.85 2.72
CA GLY A 124 -15.99 26.73 1.56
C GLY A 124 -14.95 26.55 0.45
N GLU A 125 -14.13 25.49 0.49
CA GLU A 125 -13.24 25.17 -0.64
C GLU A 125 -14.05 24.74 -1.87
N SER A 126 -13.59 25.14 -3.05
CA SER A 126 -14.19 24.70 -4.31
C SER A 126 -14.04 23.19 -4.50
N ALA A 127 -15.07 22.53 -5.01
CA ALA A 127 -15.02 21.09 -5.28
C ALA A 127 -13.89 20.72 -6.27
N PHE A 128 -13.55 21.62 -7.19
CA PHE A 128 -12.44 21.45 -8.13
C PHE A 128 -11.09 21.38 -7.40
N ASN A 129 -10.78 22.37 -6.56
CA ASN A 129 -9.54 22.36 -5.78
C ASN A 129 -9.49 21.19 -4.80
N ALA A 130 -10.60 20.91 -4.11
CA ALA A 130 -10.66 19.80 -3.17
C ALA A 130 -10.37 18.45 -3.84
N PHE A 131 -10.90 18.23 -5.06
CA PHE A 131 -10.61 17.02 -5.81
C PHE A 131 -9.15 16.97 -6.30
N PHE A 132 -8.69 18.00 -7.03
CA PHE A 132 -7.37 17.95 -7.66
C PHE A 132 -6.21 18.09 -6.67
N VAL A 133 -6.37 18.88 -5.60
CA VAL A 133 -5.31 19.11 -4.61
C VAL A 133 -5.41 18.11 -3.46
N CYS A 134 -6.54 18.07 -2.74
CA CYS A 134 -6.66 17.27 -1.53
C CYS A 134 -6.78 15.76 -1.81
N SER A 135 -7.23 15.36 -3.00
CA SER A 135 -7.31 13.95 -3.40
C SER A 135 -6.22 13.54 -4.38
N ILE A 136 -6.19 14.11 -5.59
CA ILE A 136 -5.29 13.65 -6.66
C ILE A 136 -3.82 13.96 -6.36
N PHE A 137 -3.48 15.24 -6.14
CA PHE A 137 -2.10 15.63 -5.85
C PHE A 137 -1.57 14.95 -4.59
N ARG A 138 -2.35 14.95 -3.50
CA ARG A 138 -2.01 14.22 -2.26
C ARG A 138 -1.71 12.74 -2.54
N TYR A 139 -2.55 12.05 -3.33
CA TYR A 139 -2.35 10.65 -3.66
C TYR A 139 -1.06 10.43 -4.46
N VAL A 140 -0.86 11.18 -5.55
CA VAL A 140 0.32 11.09 -6.40
C VAL A 140 1.61 11.39 -5.62
N TYR A 141 1.57 12.42 -4.76
CA TYR A 141 2.69 12.77 -3.90
C TYR A 141 3.05 11.61 -2.96
N VAL A 142 2.05 11.04 -2.26
CA VAL A 142 2.26 9.90 -1.35
C VAL A 142 2.82 8.67 -2.07
N LEU A 143 2.36 8.40 -3.30
CA LEU A 143 2.89 7.32 -4.12
C LEU A 143 4.37 7.53 -4.42
N ASN A 144 4.75 8.67 -4.98
CA ASN A 144 6.14 8.93 -5.37
C ASN A 144 7.08 8.95 -4.17
N VAL A 145 6.66 9.51 -3.03
CA VAL A 145 7.44 9.45 -1.78
C VAL A 145 7.65 8.02 -1.32
N THR A 146 6.64 7.15 -1.49
CA THR A 146 6.79 5.73 -1.14
C THR A 146 7.70 5.00 -2.13
N TRP A 147 7.53 5.27 -3.43
CA TRP A 147 8.31 4.63 -4.49
C TRP A 147 9.78 5.05 -4.52
N LEU A 148 10.12 6.22 -3.99
CA LEU A 148 11.52 6.61 -3.74
C LEU A 148 12.23 5.61 -2.82
N VAL A 149 11.53 4.96 -1.89
CA VAL A 149 12.12 3.93 -1.02
C VAL A 149 12.53 2.70 -1.82
N ASN A 150 11.85 2.40 -2.92
CA ASN A 150 12.19 1.26 -3.78
C ASN A 150 13.31 1.59 -4.78
N SER A 151 13.48 2.87 -5.14
CA SER A 151 14.30 3.27 -6.28
C SER A 151 15.54 4.10 -5.93
N ALA A 152 15.51 4.86 -4.84
CA ALA A 152 16.56 5.79 -4.47
C ALA A 152 17.26 5.46 -3.13
N ALA A 153 16.62 4.66 -2.28
CA ALA A 153 17.12 4.29 -0.95
C ALA A 153 17.86 2.94 -0.96
#